data_AF-A0A1R3HY49-F1
#
_entry.id   AF-A0A1R3HY49-F1
#
_cell.length_a   1.000
_cell.length_b   1.000
_cell.length_c   1.000
_cell.angle_alpha   90.00
_cell.angle_beta   90.00
_cell.angle_gamma   90.00
#
_symmetry.space_group_name_H-M   'P 1'
#
loop_
_entity.id
_entity.type
_entity.pdbx_description
1 polymer ?
#
loop_
_entity_poly.entity_id
_entity_poly.type
_entity_poly.pdbx_seq_one_letter_code
_entity_poly.pdbx_strand_id
1 'polypeptide(L)'
;MDEDHSNGGFLDTGKADKSVWLMKCPVVVAKSWKNRPASSSDSQPLAKVVLSLDPLKADDPSSLEFTMEMAGSEMGRKVAMEGKVEHKFDMKPHEENLEEYGRLCRERTNKSMIKNRQIQVIDNDRGVHMRPMPGMVGLISSNAKDKKKAQPVKQTEVKRTRRDRGELEDIMFKLFERQPNWALKQLVQETDQPAQFLKEILNELCVYNKRGTNQGTYELKPEYKKSVEDTADE
;
A
#
# COMPACT_ATOMS: atom_id res chain seq x y z
N MET A 1 16.95 36.69 21.32
CA MET A 1 16.06 36.59 20.15
C MET A 1 16.96 36.49 18.93
N ASP A 2 17.76 35.44 18.84
CA ASP A 2 17.38 34.04 18.51
C ASP A 2 17.17 33.88 17.01
N GLU A 3 17.81 32.83 16.52
CA GLU A 3 18.11 32.45 15.14
C GLU A 3 16.87 32.30 14.25
N ASP A 4 17.03 32.55 12.95
CA ASP A 4 16.33 31.72 11.97
C ASP A 4 17.18 31.49 10.72
N HIS A 5 17.42 30.20 10.46
CA HIS A 5 18.37 29.65 9.52
C HIS A 5 17.76 29.58 8.11
N SER A 6 18.15 30.49 7.22
CA SER A 6 17.88 30.34 5.79
C SER A 6 18.90 29.39 5.14
N ASN A 7 18.88 28.10 5.50
CA ASN A 7 19.71 27.08 4.84
C ASN A 7 19.04 26.58 3.55
N GLY A 8 18.96 27.47 2.56
CA GLY A 8 18.48 27.17 1.22
C GLY A 8 19.61 26.68 0.33
N GLY A 9 19.60 25.38 -0.02
CA GLY A 9 20.19 24.87 -1.26
C GLY A 9 21.71 24.98 -1.47
N PHE A 10 22.54 25.04 -0.42
CA PHE A 10 23.99 25.10 -0.58
C PHE A 10 24.55 23.78 -1.14
N LEU A 11 25.08 23.82 -2.37
CA LEU A 11 25.86 22.74 -2.98
C LEU A 11 27.30 22.79 -2.46
N ASP A 12 27.72 21.74 -1.75
CA ASP A 12 29.08 21.62 -1.24
C ASP A 12 30.04 21.21 -2.39
N THR A 13 30.87 22.13 -2.86
CA THR A 13 31.83 21.91 -3.95
C THR A 13 33.25 21.63 -3.47
N GLY A 14 33.47 21.37 -2.17
CA GLY A 14 34.82 21.24 -1.60
C GLY A 14 35.68 20.11 -2.16
N LYS A 15 35.09 19.16 -2.90
CA LYS A 15 35.82 18.06 -3.57
C LYS A 15 35.78 18.15 -5.09
N ALA A 16 35.40 19.29 -5.68
CA ALA A 16 35.22 19.41 -7.13
C ALA A 16 36.46 18.99 -7.94
N ASP A 17 37.66 19.33 -7.45
CA ASP A 17 38.93 19.02 -8.11
C ASP A 17 39.43 17.59 -7.86
N LYS A 18 38.71 16.80 -7.06
CA LYS A 18 39.10 15.41 -6.77
C LYS A 18 38.88 14.55 -8.00
N SER A 19 39.94 14.00 -8.58
CA SER A 19 39.84 12.98 -9.62
C SER A 19 39.35 11.67 -9.04
N VAL A 20 38.32 11.08 -9.68
CA VAL A 20 37.80 9.75 -9.34
C VAL A 20 37.76 8.86 -10.57
N TRP A 21 37.88 7.56 -10.35
CA TRP A 21 37.77 6.56 -11.42
C TRP A 21 36.39 5.91 -11.37
N LEU A 22 35.79 5.73 -12.54
CA LEU A 22 34.50 5.06 -12.71
C LEU A 22 34.73 3.69 -13.34
N MET A 23 34.28 2.63 -12.68
CA MET A 23 34.37 1.26 -13.22
C MET A 23 32.98 0.63 -13.33
N LYS A 24 32.63 0.15 -14.53
CA LYS A 24 31.46 -0.68 -14.75
C LYS A 24 31.74 -2.10 -14.25
N CYS A 25 30.98 -2.54 -13.25
CA CYS A 25 31.17 -3.85 -12.60
C CYS A 25 30.05 -4.83 -12.99
N PRO A 26 30.36 -6.08 -13.39
CA PRO A 26 29.38 -7.15 -13.53
C PRO A 26 28.52 -7.33 -12.27
N VAL A 27 27.22 -7.53 -12.46
CA VAL A 27 26.24 -7.66 -11.36
C VAL A 27 26.60 -8.76 -10.37
N VAL A 28 27.18 -9.86 -10.84
CA VAL A 28 27.64 -10.97 -9.97
C VAL A 28 28.71 -10.50 -8.99
N VAL A 29 29.69 -9.72 -9.44
CA VAL A 29 30.77 -9.19 -8.61
C VAL A 29 30.23 -8.15 -7.62
N ALA A 30 29.39 -7.23 -8.10
CA ALA A 30 28.77 -6.21 -7.24
C ALA A 30 27.93 -6.82 -6.10
N LYS A 31 27.24 -7.94 -6.35
CA LYS A 31 26.50 -8.68 -5.32
C LYS A 31 27.44 -9.33 -4.31
N SER A 32 28.52 -9.96 -4.77
CA SER A 32 29.53 -10.58 -3.90
C SER A 32 30.19 -9.55 -2.96
N TRP A 33 30.45 -8.33 -3.44
CA TRP A 33 30.99 -7.26 -2.61
C TRP A 33 30.02 -6.77 -1.53
N LYS A 34 28.71 -6.71 -1.83
CA LYS A 34 27.68 -6.26 -0.88
C LYS A 34 27.37 -7.29 0.21
N ASN A 35 27.55 -8.58 -0.07
CA ASN A 35 27.21 -9.66 0.88
C ASN A 35 28.30 -9.92 1.94
N ARG A 36 29.37 -9.11 2.01
CA ARG A 36 30.45 -9.29 2.99
C ARG A 36 30.06 -8.69 4.35
N PRO A 37 30.32 -9.39 5.48
CA PRO A 37 30.06 -8.83 6.80
C PRO A 37 31.00 -7.64 7.07
N ALA A 38 30.45 -6.52 7.54
CA ALA A 38 31.17 -5.29 7.85
C ALA A 38 32.10 -5.38 9.09
N SER A 39 32.46 -6.60 9.53
CA SER A 39 32.99 -6.88 10.87
C SER A 39 34.49 -7.19 10.94
N SER A 40 35.27 -7.06 9.87
CA SER A 40 36.73 -7.12 9.99
C SER A 40 37.31 -5.74 9.68
N SER A 41 37.74 -5.06 10.74
CA SER A 41 38.74 -3.98 10.64
C SER A 41 40.02 -4.57 10.09
N ASP A 42 40.09 -4.79 8.78
CA ASP A 42 41.35 -4.84 8.06
C ASP A 42 41.13 -4.71 6.56
N SER A 43 42.01 -3.94 5.94
CA SER A 43 42.07 -3.60 4.52
C SER A 43 42.42 -4.81 3.66
N GLN A 44 41.54 -5.81 3.60
CA GLN A 44 41.74 -6.94 2.68
C GLN A 44 41.56 -6.46 1.22
N PRO A 45 42.53 -6.74 0.33
CA PRO A 45 42.43 -6.33 -1.06
C PRO A 45 41.19 -6.96 -1.70
N LEU A 46 40.26 -6.12 -2.19
CA LEU A 46 38.98 -6.54 -2.75
C LEU A 46 39.12 -7.13 -4.16
N ALA A 47 40.09 -6.64 -4.93
CA ALA A 47 40.37 -7.08 -6.29
C ALA A 47 41.76 -6.62 -6.74
N LYS A 48 42.33 -7.30 -7.74
CA LYS A 48 43.51 -6.85 -8.49
C LYS A 48 43.03 -6.12 -9.75
N VAL A 49 43.47 -4.88 -9.93
CA VAL A 49 43.26 -4.14 -11.19
C VAL A 49 44.41 -4.48 -12.12
N VAL A 50 44.10 -4.96 -13.32
CA VAL A 50 45.08 -5.23 -14.38
C VAL A 50 44.72 -4.33 -15.56
N LEU A 51 45.62 -3.41 -15.89
CA LEU A 51 45.50 -2.52 -17.05
C LEU A 51 46.29 -3.13 -18.20
N SER A 52 45.61 -3.64 -19.22
CA SER A 52 46.23 -4.06 -20.47
C SER A 52 46.15 -2.92 -21.48
N LEU A 53 47.29 -2.31 -21.79
CA LEU A 53 47.42 -1.28 -22.82
C LEU A 53 47.82 -1.94 -24.14
N ASP A 54 47.05 -1.71 -25.20
CA ASP A 54 47.40 -2.10 -26.56
C ASP A 54 48.15 -0.93 -27.23
N PRO A 55 49.48 -1.03 -27.44
CA PRO A 55 50.29 0.08 -27.94
C PRO A 55 49.99 0.46 -29.40
N LEU A 56 49.16 -0.31 -30.11
CA LEU A 56 48.72 0.00 -31.48
C LEU A 56 47.45 0.87 -31.53
N LYS A 57 46.83 1.16 -30.37
CA LYS A 57 45.64 2.01 -30.24
C LYS A 57 45.84 3.09 -29.17
N ALA A 58 46.82 3.96 -29.42
CA ALA A 58 47.22 5.02 -28.48
C ALA A 58 46.22 6.19 -28.39
N ASP A 59 45.37 6.40 -29.41
CA ASP A 59 44.48 7.56 -29.51
C ASP A 59 43.03 7.15 -29.82
N ASP A 60 42.29 6.70 -28.81
CA ASP A 60 40.84 6.89 -28.85
C ASP A 60 40.23 7.20 -27.47
N PRO A 61 40.39 8.43 -26.97
CA PRO A 61 39.66 8.95 -25.82
C PRO A 61 38.22 9.39 -26.18
N SER A 62 37.60 8.84 -27.24
CA SER A 62 36.33 9.35 -27.76
C SER A 62 35.18 9.30 -26.75
N SER A 63 34.94 10.48 -26.20
CA SER A 63 33.67 11.18 -26.33
C SER A 63 32.52 10.60 -25.49
N LEU A 64 32.66 10.68 -24.17
CA LEU A 64 31.48 10.93 -23.33
C LEU A 64 31.74 12.15 -22.45
N GLU A 65 31.28 13.30 -22.91
CA GLU A 65 30.88 14.37 -22.00
C GLU A 65 29.74 13.84 -21.13
N PHE A 66 29.97 13.81 -19.81
CA PHE A 66 28.92 13.50 -18.84
C PHE A 66 28.29 14.81 -18.38
N THR A 67 27.13 15.14 -18.96
CA THR A 67 26.28 16.22 -18.47
C THR A 67 25.51 15.72 -17.26
N MET A 68 25.79 16.33 -16.11
CA MET A 68 25.07 16.08 -14.86
C MET A 68 23.87 17.03 -14.80
N GLU A 69 22.66 16.52 -15.01
CA GLU A 69 21.43 17.28 -14.81
C GLU A 69 21.04 17.24 -13.32
N MET A 70 20.98 18.41 -12.70
CA MET A 70 20.62 18.56 -11.29
C MET A 70 19.10 18.39 -11.13
N ALA A 71 18.65 17.27 -10.58
CA ALA A 71 17.26 17.13 -10.16
C ALA A 71 16.97 18.15 -9.05
N GLY A 72 15.95 18.99 -9.26
CA GLY A 72 15.54 20.04 -8.32
C GLY A 72 15.37 19.51 -6.90
N SER A 73 15.97 20.21 -5.93
CA SER A 73 16.02 19.78 -4.54
C SER A 73 14.62 19.74 -3.92
N GLU A 74 14.19 18.56 -3.48
CA GLU A 74 13.21 18.45 -2.39
C GLU A 74 13.89 18.99 -1.12
N MET A 75 13.26 19.98 -0.48
CA MET A 75 13.79 20.69 0.69
C MET A 75 14.24 19.71 1.78
N GLY A 76 15.54 19.70 2.09
CA GLY A 76 16.12 19.02 3.25
C GLY A 76 17.37 18.17 2.98
N ARG A 77 17.75 17.90 1.73
CA ARG A 77 18.96 17.12 1.42
C ARG A 77 20.16 18.03 1.12
N LYS A 78 21.23 17.96 1.93
CA LYS A 78 22.52 18.58 1.63
C LYS A 78 23.11 17.91 0.39
N VAL A 79 23.27 18.67 -0.69
CA VAL A 79 23.87 18.18 -1.95
C VAL A 79 25.36 18.49 -1.94
N ALA A 80 26.20 17.54 -2.34
CA ALA A 80 27.66 17.72 -2.40
C ALA A 80 28.22 17.13 -3.70
N MET A 81 29.22 17.80 -4.28
CA MET A 81 30.01 17.31 -5.41
C MET A 81 31.20 16.50 -4.88
N GLU A 82 31.31 15.23 -5.28
CA GLU A 82 32.36 14.31 -4.78
C GLU A 82 33.64 14.26 -5.62
N GLY A 83 33.64 14.87 -6.82
CA GLY A 83 34.80 14.92 -7.70
C GLY A 83 34.46 14.88 -9.18
N LYS A 84 35.51 14.87 -10.01
CA LYS A 84 35.45 14.73 -11.47
C LYS A 84 35.88 13.32 -11.87
N VAL A 85 35.08 12.66 -12.68
CA VAL A 85 35.46 11.35 -13.26
C VAL A 85 36.54 11.58 -14.31
N GLU A 86 37.73 11.02 -14.06
CA GLU A 86 38.89 11.19 -14.94
C GLU A 86 39.02 10.00 -15.91
N HIS A 87 38.87 8.78 -15.39
CA HIS A 87 39.01 7.56 -16.16
C HIS A 87 37.79 6.67 -15.99
N LYS A 88 37.35 6.06 -17.09
CA LYS A 88 36.25 5.09 -17.13
C LYS A 88 36.73 3.75 -17.62
N PHE A 89 36.44 2.68 -16.86
CA PHE A 89 36.85 1.32 -17.17
C PHE A 89 35.65 0.36 -17.19
N ASP A 90 35.72 -0.68 -18.01
CA ASP A 90 34.81 -1.82 -17.96
C ASP A 90 35.52 -3.03 -17.38
N MET A 91 35.02 -3.57 -16.26
CA MET A 91 35.53 -4.82 -15.70
C MET A 91 35.12 -5.98 -16.60
N LYS A 92 36.12 -6.69 -17.13
CA LYS A 92 35.94 -7.89 -17.94
C LYS A 92 36.26 -9.14 -17.11
N PRO A 93 35.52 -10.25 -17.29
CA PRO A 93 35.89 -11.53 -16.70
C PRO A 93 37.25 -11.97 -17.27
N HIS A 94 37.98 -12.76 -16.49
CA HIS A 94 39.24 -13.34 -16.95
C HIS A 94 38.99 -14.34 -18.08
N GLU A 95 39.93 -14.48 -19.01
CA GLU A 95 39.76 -15.31 -20.22
C GLU A 95 39.48 -16.78 -19.89
N GLU A 96 40.17 -17.33 -18.88
CA GLU A 96 39.96 -18.69 -18.38
C GLU A 96 38.53 -18.93 -17.85
N ASN A 97 37.86 -17.86 -17.41
CA ASN A 97 36.52 -17.91 -16.80
C ASN A 97 35.43 -17.32 -17.72
N LEU A 98 35.76 -17.08 -18.99
CA LEU A 98 34.84 -16.44 -19.92
C LEU A 98 33.61 -17.32 -20.23
N GLU A 99 33.80 -18.64 -20.33
CA GLU A 99 32.72 -19.58 -20.65
C GLU A 99 31.72 -19.73 -19.49
N GLU A 100 32.20 -19.87 -18.25
CA GLU A 100 31.34 -19.98 -17.08
C GLU A 100 30.60 -18.65 -16.81
N TYR A 101 31.26 -17.50 -16.96
CA TYR A 101 30.58 -16.21 -16.92
C TYR A 101 29.51 -16.07 -18.02
N GLY A 102 29.79 -16.59 -19.23
CA GLY A 102 28.84 -16.66 -20.33
C GLY A 102 27.62 -17.52 -19.99
N ARG A 103 27.84 -18.68 -19.36
CA ARG A 103 26.78 -19.56 -18.84
C ARG A 103 25.91 -18.84 -17.81
N LEU A 104 26.52 -18.15 -16.85
CA LEU A 104 25.80 -17.37 -15.83
C LEU A 104 24.96 -16.25 -16.46
N CYS A 105 25.48 -15.57 -17.48
CA CYS A 105 24.73 -14.54 -18.21
C CYS A 105 23.51 -15.12 -18.93
N ARG A 106 23.66 -16.26 -19.60
CA ARG A 106 22.55 -16.98 -20.26
C ARG A 106 21.51 -17.46 -19.26
N GLU A 107 21.93 -18.03 -18.13
CA GLU A 107 21.04 -18.48 -17.07
C GLU A 107 20.23 -17.31 -16.50
N ARG A 108 20.86 -16.15 -16.27
CA ARG A 108 20.16 -14.94 -15.82
C ARG A 108 19.10 -14.51 -16.82
N THR A 109 19.43 -14.48 -18.11
CA THR A 109 18.47 -14.15 -19.18
C THR A 109 17.33 -15.16 -19.20
N ASN A 110 17.62 -16.46 -19.12
CA ASN A 110 16.61 -17.51 -19.07
C ASN A 110 15.66 -17.35 -17.86
N LYS A 111 16.22 -17.15 -16.66
CA LYS A 111 15.43 -16.87 -15.44
C LYS A 111 14.54 -15.64 -15.59
N SER A 112 15.01 -14.59 -16.26
CA SER A 112 14.20 -13.39 -16.52
C SER A 112 13.13 -13.58 -17.61
N MET A 113 13.32 -14.56 -18.50
CA MET A 113 12.36 -14.92 -19.54
C MET A 113 11.24 -15.84 -19.02
N ILE A 114 11.42 -16.47 -17.86
CA ILE A 114 10.37 -17.25 -17.21
C ILE A 114 9.26 -16.29 -16.76
N LYS A 115 8.10 -16.39 -17.42
CA LYS A 115 6.92 -15.60 -17.06
C LYS A 115 6.37 -16.12 -15.74
N ASN A 116 6.44 -15.31 -14.68
CA ASN A 116 5.80 -15.64 -13.40
C ASN A 116 4.26 -15.74 -13.50
N ARG A 117 3.67 -15.13 -14.53
CA ARG A 117 2.23 -15.20 -14.79
C ARG A 117 1.94 -16.30 -15.82
N GLN A 118 1.18 -17.30 -15.41
CA GLN A 118 0.62 -18.30 -16.30
C GLN A 118 -0.79 -17.89 -16.72
N ILE A 119 -1.09 -18.00 -18.02
CA ILE A 119 -2.45 -17.88 -18.53
C ILE A 119 -3.14 -19.19 -18.21
N GLN A 120 -4.15 -19.14 -17.34
CA GLN A 120 -5.03 -20.29 -17.14
C GLN A 120 -6.10 -20.26 -18.24
N VAL A 121 -6.12 -21.29 -19.08
CA VAL A 121 -7.20 -21.49 -20.04
C VAL A 121 -8.42 -21.97 -19.24
N ILE A 122 -9.52 -21.23 -19.34
CA ILE A 122 -10.77 -21.60 -18.69
C ILE A 122 -11.42 -22.67 -19.58
N ASP A 123 -11.47 -23.90 -19.08
CA ASP A 123 -12.03 -25.06 -19.80
C ASP A 123 -13.56 -24.99 -19.94
N ASN A 124 -14.22 -24.26 -19.03
CA ASN A 124 -15.67 -24.06 -19.06
C ASN A 124 -16.02 -22.72 -19.73
N ASP A 125 -16.11 -22.75 -21.06
CA ASP A 125 -16.46 -21.64 -21.95
C ASP A 125 -17.95 -21.25 -21.95
N ARG A 126 -18.77 -21.89 -21.10
CA ARG A 126 -20.19 -21.54 -20.93
C ARG A 126 -20.29 -20.08 -20.49
N GLY A 127 -20.70 -19.22 -21.43
CA GLY A 127 -20.64 -17.74 -21.39
C GLY A 127 -21.32 -17.02 -20.22
N VAL A 128 -21.88 -17.74 -19.26
CA VAL A 128 -22.37 -17.22 -17.98
C VAL A 128 -21.23 -16.67 -17.12
N HIS A 129 -20.02 -17.26 -17.19
CA HIS A 129 -18.84 -16.79 -16.44
C HIS A 129 -17.96 -15.80 -17.22
N MET A 130 -18.19 -15.66 -18.53
CA MET A 130 -17.37 -14.82 -19.44
C MET A 130 -18.03 -13.48 -19.77
N ARG A 131 -19.29 -13.27 -19.38
CA ARG A 131 -19.94 -11.96 -19.50
C ARG A 131 -19.73 -11.18 -18.21
N PRO A 132 -19.18 -9.95 -18.26
CA PRO A 132 -19.24 -9.06 -17.12
C PRO A 132 -20.72 -8.86 -16.76
N MET A 133 -21.08 -9.15 -15.52
CA MET A 133 -22.43 -8.95 -15.01
C MET A 133 -22.86 -7.49 -15.26
N PRO A 134 -23.99 -7.25 -15.94
CA PRO A 134 -24.51 -5.90 -16.10
C PRO A 134 -24.77 -5.28 -14.73
N GLY A 135 -24.03 -4.21 -14.39
CA GLY A 135 -24.21 -3.43 -13.15
C GLY A 135 -23.04 -3.43 -12.15
N MET A 136 -21.90 -4.10 -12.42
CA MET A 136 -20.78 -4.17 -11.45
C MET A 136 -19.41 -3.81 -12.06
N VAL A 137 -19.32 -2.65 -12.70
CA VAL A 137 -18.03 -2.02 -13.03
C VAL A 137 -17.60 -1.19 -11.81
N GLY A 138 -16.59 -1.64 -11.06
CA GLY A 138 -15.87 -0.74 -10.15
C GLY A 138 -15.30 -1.25 -8.82
N LEU A 139 -15.37 -2.54 -8.46
CA LEU A 139 -14.93 -2.96 -7.10
C LEU A 139 -14.08 -4.23 -7.08
N ILE A 140 -12.88 -4.17 -7.65
CA ILE A 140 -11.84 -5.16 -7.32
C ILE A 140 -10.48 -4.45 -7.19
N SER A 141 -10.16 -4.00 -5.97
CA SER A 141 -8.79 -3.83 -5.49
C SER A 141 -8.50 -4.95 -4.50
N SER A 142 -7.45 -5.71 -4.77
CA SER A 142 -7.01 -6.88 -4.01
C SER A 142 -6.32 -6.48 -2.71
N ASN A 143 -6.66 -7.14 -1.60
CA ASN A 143 -5.66 -7.71 -0.69
C ASN A 143 -6.27 -8.77 0.24
N ALA A 144 -5.56 -9.89 0.32
CA ALA A 144 -5.90 -11.09 1.07
C ALA A 144 -5.53 -10.98 2.56
N LYS A 145 -6.25 -11.72 3.42
CA LYS A 145 -5.72 -12.55 4.52
C LYS A 145 -6.83 -13.38 5.19
N ASP A 146 -6.64 -14.70 5.11
CA ASP A 146 -7.06 -15.78 6.01
C ASP A 146 -8.24 -15.56 6.97
N LYS A 147 -9.37 -16.20 6.67
CA LYS A 147 -9.92 -17.24 7.56
C LYS A 147 -11.07 -18.02 6.90
N LYS A 148 -10.87 -19.33 6.88
CA LYS A 148 -11.87 -20.38 6.70
C LYS A 148 -13.06 -20.11 7.65
N LYS A 149 -14.15 -19.56 7.12
CA LYS A 149 -15.51 -19.67 7.65
C LYS A 149 -16.45 -19.71 6.45
N ALA A 150 -17.34 -20.71 6.46
CA ALA A 150 -18.41 -20.85 5.49
C ALA A 150 -19.13 -19.50 5.30
N GLN A 151 -19.36 -19.12 4.05
CA GLN A 151 -20.13 -17.92 3.73
C GLN A 151 -21.50 -18.00 4.43
N PRO A 152 -21.95 -16.93 5.10
CA PRO A 152 -23.35 -16.84 5.46
C PRO A 152 -24.14 -16.87 4.16
N VAL A 153 -25.09 -17.80 4.10
CA VAL A 153 -26.12 -17.92 3.09
C VAL A 153 -26.60 -16.52 2.70
N LYS A 154 -26.62 -16.25 1.40
CA LYS A 154 -27.21 -15.05 0.79
C LYS A 154 -28.51 -14.74 1.51
N GLN A 155 -28.51 -13.71 2.35
CA GLN A 155 -29.74 -13.15 2.84
C GLN A 155 -30.45 -12.61 1.61
N THR A 156 -31.59 -13.21 1.34
CA THR A 156 -32.61 -12.73 0.42
C THR A 156 -32.69 -11.22 0.58
N GLU A 157 -32.25 -10.45 -0.42
CA GLU A 157 -32.56 -9.03 -0.53
C GLU A 157 -34.04 -8.92 -0.85
N VAL A 158 -34.86 -9.18 0.17
CA VAL A 158 -36.23 -8.69 0.19
C VAL A 158 -36.07 -7.19 0.32
N LYS A 159 -36.35 -6.51 -0.79
CA LYS A 159 -36.56 -5.07 -0.88
C LYS A 159 -37.24 -4.62 0.43
N ARG A 160 -36.46 -4.00 1.32
CA ARG A 160 -36.92 -3.60 2.66
C ARG A 160 -38.07 -2.60 2.47
N THR A 161 -39.29 -3.10 2.54
CA THR A 161 -40.49 -2.28 2.46
C THR A 161 -40.53 -1.43 3.72
N ARG A 162 -40.62 -0.11 3.54
CA ARG A 162 -40.87 0.84 4.62
C ARG A 162 -42.14 0.40 5.32
N ARG A 163 -42.05 -0.03 6.59
CA ARG A 163 -43.26 -0.31 7.37
C ARG A 163 -44.02 0.97 7.64
N ASP A 164 -45.31 0.82 7.93
CA ASP A 164 -46.13 1.95 8.33
C ASP A 164 -45.57 2.56 9.63
N ARG A 165 -45.70 3.88 9.76
CA ARG A 165 -45.12 4.63 10.86
C ARG A 165 -45.73 4.20 12.20
N GLY A 166 -47.05 4.03 12.28
CA GLY A 166 -47.72 3.67 13.54
C GLY A 166 -47.29 2.29 14.06
N GLU A 167 -47.22 1.29 13.18
CA GLU A 167 -46.78 -0.07 13.55
C GLU A 167 -45.34 -0.10 14.08
N LEU A 168 -44.46 0.78 13.55
CA LEU A 168 -43.07 0.82 13.99
C LEU A 168 -42.92 1.49 15.36
N GLU A 169 -43.79 2.45 15.69
CA GLU A 169 -43.85 3.08 17.01
C GLU A 169 -44.23 2.05 18.08
N ASP A 170 -45.25 1.23 17.84
CA ASP A 170 -45.67 0.15 18.75
C ASP A 170 -44.56 -0.90 18.98
N ILE A 171 -43.88 -1.31 17.90
CA ILE A 171 -42.74 -2.23 17.98
C ILE A 171 -41.60 -1.59 18.78
N MET A 172 -41.37 -0.28 18.61
CA MET A 172 -40.33 0.44 19.32
C MET A 172 -40.61 0.46 20.84
N PHE A 173 -41.84 0.76 21.26
CA PHE A 173 -42.23 0.72 22.67
C PHE A 173 -42.00 -0.67 23.28
N LYS A 174 -42.42 -1.73 22.59
CA LYS A 174 -42.17 -3.12 23.01
C LYS A 174 -40.68 -3.47 23.12
N LEU A 175 -39.83 -2.94 22.23
CA LEU A 175 -38.38 -3.14 22.32
C LEU A 175 -37.80 -2.45 23.55
N PHE A 176 -38.24 -1.23 23.87
CA PHE A 176 -37.77 -0.48 25.03
C PHE A 176 -38.25 -1.01 26.38
N GLU A 177 -39.35 -1.77 26.42
CA GLU A 177 -39.72 -2.57 27.60
C GLU A 177 -38.66 -3.64 27.91
N ARG A 178 -38.05 -4.24 26.88
CA ARG A 178 -37.05 -5.30 27.04
C ARG A 178 -35.72 -4.78 27.58
N GLN A 179 -35.32 -3.58 27.18
CA GLN A 179 -34.18 -2.88 27.76
C GLN A 179 -34.32 -1.35 27.59
N PRO A 180 -33.92 -0.56 28.59
CA PRO A 180 -34.15 0.89 28.59
C PRO A 180 -33.29 1.66 27.58
N ASN A 181 -32.23 1.04 27.03
CA ASN A 181 -31.28 1.66 26.13
C ASN A 181 -31.03 0.76 24.92
N TRP A 182 -31.10 1.31 23.71
CA TRP A 182 -30.85 0.57 22.47
C TRP A 182 -29.86 1.28 21.56
N ALA A 183 -28.93 0.54 20.94
CA ALA A 183 -28.05 1.09 19.91
C ALA A 183 -28.72 1.07 18.53
N LEU A 184 -28.43 2.08 17.68
CA LEU A 184 -29.03 2.19 16.34
C LEU A 184 -28.87 0.90 15.51
N LYS A 185 -27.69 0.27 15.58
CA LYS A 185 -27.40 -0.96 14.83
C LYS A 185 -28.31 -2.12 15.24
N GLN A 186 -28.63 -2.22 16.53
CA GLN A 186 -29.50 -3.27 17.04
C GLN A 186 -30.95 -3.02 16.63
N LEU A 187 -31.42 -1.77 16.69
CA LEU A 187 -32.77 -1.42 16.25
C LEU A 187 -32.97 -1.67 14.74
N VAL A 188 -31.96 -1.38 13.91
CA VAL A 188 -31.99 -1.70 12.46
C VAL A 188 -32.10 -3.21 12.23
N GLN A 189 -31.46 -4.01 13.07
CA GLN A 189 -31.48 -5.47 12.96
C GLN A 189 -32.79 -6.09 13.47
N GLU A 190 -33.36 -5.57 14.56
CA GLU A 190 -34.61 -6.07 15.15
C GLU A 190 -35.83 -5.65 14.32
N THR A 191 -35.79 -4.50 13.66
CA THR A 191 -36.93 -3.96 12.88
C THR A 191 -36.81 -4.20 11.37
N ASP A 192 -35.61 -4.60 10.90
CA ASP A 192 -35.26 -4.69 9.47
C ASP A 192 -35.54 -3.41 8.65
N GLN A 193 -35.66 -2.25 9.32
CA GLN A 193 -35.94 -0.97 8.68
C GLN A 193 -34.65 -0.20 8.32
N PRO A 194 -34.66 0.57 7.22
CA PRO A 194 -33.49 1.37 6.86
C PRO A 194 -33.18 2.41 7.95
N ALA A 195 -31.88 2.56 8.27
CA ALA A 195 -31.40 3.41 9.36
C ALA A 195 -31.84 4.88 9.25
N GLN A 196 -32.13 5.37 8.04
CA GLN A 196 -32.62 6.72 7.81
C GLN A 196 -34.05 6.89 8.33
N PHE A 197 -34.95 5.96 7.99
CA PHE A 197 -36.35 6.01 8.42
C PHE A 197 -36.47 5.81 9.94
N LEU A 198 -35.65 4.92 10.48
CA LEU A 198 -35.60 4.69 11.92
C LEU A 198 -35.16 5.95 12.69
N LYS A 199 -34.22 6.73 12.15
CA LYS A 199 -33.79 8.00 12.76
C LYS A 199 -34.89 9.06 12.78
N GLU A 200 -35.78 9.09 11.79
CA GLU A 200 -36.90 10.03 11.77
C GLU A 200 -37.82 9.77 12.97
N ILE A 201 -38.18 8.52 13.20
CA ILE A 201 -39.05 8.09 14.31
C ILE A 201 -38.33 8.20 15.66
N LEU A 202 -37.04 7.82 15.73
CA LEU A 202 -36.24 7.96 16.95
C LEU A 202 -36.06 9.43 17.35
N ASN A 203 -36.05 10.37 16.41
CA ASN A 203 -35.96 11.80 16.72
C ASN A 203 -37.23 12.33 17.40
N GLU A 204 -38.38 11.72 17.12
CA GLU A 204 -39.65 12.11 17.72
C GLU A 204 -39.86 11.47 19.09
N LEU A 205 -39.56 10.17 19.22
CA LEU A 205 -39.87 9.38 20.43
C LEU A 205 -38.72 9.25 21.43
N CYS A 206 -37.47 9.33 20.99
CA CYS A 206 -36.30 9.01 21.82
C CYS A 206 -35.37 10.20 22.03
N VAL A 207 -34.53 10.10 23.06
CA VAL A 207 -33.38 10.96 23.34
C VAL A 207 -32.11 10.20 22.96
N TYR A 208 -31.20 10.87 22.27
CA TYR A 208 -29.90 10.29 21.91
C TYR A 208 -28.82 10.65 22.94
N ASN A 209 -28.27 9.63 23.58
CA ASN A 209 -27.25 9.77 24.60
C ASN A 209 -25.87 10.02 23.98
N LYS A 210 -25.44 11.29 23.99
CA LYS A 210 -24.16 11.73 23.38
C LYS A 210 -22.93 11.52 24.28
N ARG A 211 -23.10 11.26 25.58
CA ARG A 211 -22.01 11.20 26.58
C ARG A 211 -22.31 10.17 27.68
N GLY A 212 -21.27 9.68 28.35
CA GLY A 212 -21.36 8.72 29.47
C GLY A 212 -21.23 7.26 29.05
N THR A 213 -21.49 6.33 29.98
CA THR A 213 -21.41 4.86 29.75
C THR A 213 -22.38 4.37 28.67
N ASN A 214 -23.49 5.09 28.47
CA ASN A 214 -24.50 4.80 27.46
C ASN A 214 -24.32 5.64 26.18
N GLN A 215 -23.09 6.09 25.90
CA GLN A 215 -22.84 6.89 24.71
C GLN A 215 -23.16 6.11 23.44
N GLY A 216 -23.97 6.71 22.56
CA GLY A 216 -24.38 6.10 21.30
C GLY A 216 -25.67 5.28 21.37
N THR A 217 -26.38 5.28 22.49
CA THR A 217 -27.70 4.64 22.63
C THR A 217 -28.85 5.65 22.56
N TYR A 218 -30.03 5.14 22.24
CA TYR A 218 -31.31 5.85 22.31
C TYR A 218 -32.05 5.37 23.55
N GLU A 219 -32.74 6.29 24.21
CA GLU A 219 -33.65 6.04 25.32
C GLU A 219 -35.00 6.70 25.02
N LEU A 220 -36.13 6.10 25.40
CA LEU A 220 -37.43 6.75 25.23
C LEU A 220 -37.50 8.03 26.07
N LYS A 221 -38.11 9.08 25.52
CA LYS A 221 -38.39 10.29 26.29
C LYS A 221 -39.20 9.92 27.56
N PRO A 222 -38.92 10.58 28.70
CA PRO A 222 -39.60 10.28 29.96
C PRO A 222 -41.12 10.52 29.88
N GLU A 223 -41.58 11.36 28.95
CA GLU A 223 -42.99 11.63 28.68
C GLU A 223 -43.76 10.40 28.20
N TYR A 224 -43.13 9.51 27.41
CA TYR A 224 -43.76 8.29 26.89
C TYR A 224 -43.53 7.06 27.76
N LYS A 225 -42.71 7.16 28.81
CA LYS A 225 -42.57 6.07 29.80
C LYS A 225 -43.81 5.89 30.67
N LYS A 226 -44.66 6.91 30.76
CA LYS A 226 -45.83 6.94 31.66
C LYS A 226 -47.14 6.55 30.98
N SER A 227 -47.23 6.65 29.65
CA SER A 227 -48.46 6.40 28.90
C SER A 227 -48.79 4.92 28.65
N VAL A 228 -47.87 4.00 28.95
CA VAL A 228 -48.12 2.54 28.85
C VAL A 228 -48.84 2.01 30.09
N GLU A 229 -48.80 2.72 31.22
CA GLU A 229 -49.44 2.29 32.47
C GLU A 229 -50.93 2.71 32.57
N ASP A 230 -51.40 3.63 31.71
CA ASP A 230 -52.79 4.13 31.70
C ASP A 230 -53.69 3.49 30.60
N THR A 231 -53.15 2.59 29.75
CA THR A 231 -53.93 1.88 28.72
C THR A 231 -54.08 0.37 28.97
N ALA A 232 -53.62 -0.13 30.12
CA ALA A 232 -53.74 -1.54 30.53
C ALA A 232 -54.92 -1.83 31.47
N ASP A 233 -55.71 -0.82 31.85
CA ASP A 233 -56.97 -0.96 32.59
C ASP A 233 -58.15 -0.45 31.73
N GLU A 234 -58.51 -1.20 30.68
CA GLU A 234 -59.91 -1.40 30.24
C GLU A 234 -60.07 -2.74 29.49
#